data_AF-A0A9D9HIL9-F1
#
_entry.id   AF-A0A9D9HIL9-F1
#
_cell.length_a   1.000
_cell.length_b   1.000
_cell.length_c   1.000
_cell.angle_alpha   90.00
_cell.angle_beta   90.00
_cell.angle_gamma   90.00
#
_symmetry.space_group_name_H-M   'P 1'
#
loop_
_entity.id
_entity.type
_entity.pdbx_description
1 polymer ?
#
loop_
_entity_poly.entity_id
_entity_poly.type
_entity_poly.pdbx_seq_one_letter_code
_entity_poly.pdbx_strand_id
1 'polypeptide(L)'
;MVVASALTSQGYCFGNGLYVGGVTGIMFGSVAADGGRAELVPLLADVKYSFLDRKASPFVELRTGTVLDLSSDGFIGGVGFMLRPSLGVDIMDFSISIGLNLQTATYASYSSGSASLSGRGKVFFPGFTPGYTGNSGIYIGLAYYF
;
A
#
# COMPACT_ATOMS: atom_id res chain seq x y z
N MET A 1 -3.63 -3.61 -9.13
CA MET A 1 -3.43 -2.15 -9.30
C MET A 1 -4.34 -1.39 -8.34
N VAL A 2 -3.79 -0.56 -7.45
CA VAL A 2 -4.58 0.39 -6.64
C VAL A 2 -5.18 1.44 -7.58
N VAL A 3 -6.49 1.64 -7.48
CA VAL A 3 -7.28 2.56 -8.31
C VAL A 3 -7.64 3.82 -7.53
N ALA A 4 -7.92 3.70 -6.24
CA ALA A 4 -8.26 4.82 -5.36
C ALA A 4 -7.81 4.57 -3.92
N SER A 5 -7.57 5.63 -3.16
CA SER A 5 -7.25 5.53 -1.73
C SER A 5 -7.77 6.74 -0.96
N ALA A 6 -8.33 6.50 0.22
CA ALA A 6 -8.64 7.52 1.21
C ALA A 6 -7.75 7.27 2.44
N LEU A 7 -6.89 8.24 2.76
CA LEU A 7 -5.86 8.12 3.79
C LEU A 7 -5.98 9.27 4.78
N THR A 8 -5.69 8.99 6.04
CA THR A 8 -5.46 9.99 7.08
C THR A 8 -4.01 9.92 7.54
N SER A 9 -3.40 11.08 7.79
CA SER A 9 -2.05 11.20 8.35
C SER A 9 -2.14 11.93 9.68
N GLN A 10 -1.51 11.38 10.72
CA GLN A 10 -1.45 11.98 12.05
C GLN A 10 0.00 12.00 12.52
N GLY A 11 0.46 13.15 13.02
CA GLY A 11 1.86 13.32 13.34
C GLY A 11 2.19 14.67 13.94
N TYR A 12 3.47 15.00 13.92
CA TYR A 12 4.02 16.21 14.54
C TYR A 12 4.91 16.99 13.57
N CYS A 13 4.76 18.31 13.55
CA CYS A 13 5.61 19.24 12.82
C CYS A 13 6.64 19.86 13.77
N PHE A 14 7.93 19.78 13.43
CA PHE A 14 9.03 20.26 14.28
C PHE A 14 9.37 21.74 14.08
N GLY A 15 8.58 22.48 13.29
CA GLY A 15 8.77 23.92 13.05
C GLY A 15 9.88 24.29 12.07
N ASN A 16 10.75 23.34 11.70
CA ASN A 16 11.81 23.52 10.70
C ASN A 16 11.45 22.95 9.32
N GLY A 17 10.16 22.83 9.01
CA GLY A 17 9.66 22.21 7.79
C GLY A 17 9.61 20.67 7.80
N LEU A 18 10.10 20.01 8.86
CA LEU A 18 10.01 18.56 9.04
C LEU A 18 8.68 18.18 9.70
N TYR A 19 8.00 17.20 9.10
CA TYR A 19 6.86 16.48 9.66
C TYR A 19 7.16 14.99 9.73
N VAL A 20 6.78 14.38 10.85
CA VAL A 20 6.84 12.92 11.02
C VAL A 20 5.51 12.45 11.59
N GLY A 21 4.94 11.40 11.00
CA GLY A 21 3.64 10.88 11.36
C GLY A 21 3.42 9.43 10.98
N GLY A 22 2.21 8.97 11.25
CA GLY A 22 1.66 7.70 10.82
C GLY A 22 0.46 7.92 9.91
N VAL A 23 0.35 7.07 8.89
CA VAL A 23 -0.73 7.09 7.91
C VAL A 23 -1.48 5.77 7.95
N THR A 24 -2.80 5.85 7.94
CA THR A 24 -3.69 4.70 7.74
C THR A 24 -4.89 5.08 6.89
N GLY A 25 -5.65 4.10 6.43
CA GLY A 25 -6.87 4.34 5.67
C GLY A 25 -7.34 3.13 4.90
N ILE A 26 -7.97 3.37 3.75
CA ILE A 26 -8.49 2.31 2.89
C ILE A 26 -8.02 2.58 1.46
N MET A 27 -7.54 1.54 0.79
CA MET A 27 -7.18 1.57 -0.63
C MET A 27 -7.95 0.50 -1.38
N PHE A 28 -8.50 0.89 -2.52
CA PHE A 28 -9.25 0.01 -3.42
C PHE A 28 -8.42 -0.27 -4.65
N GLY A 29 -8.32 -1.54 -5.04
CA GLY A 29 -7.61 -1.95 -6.24
C GLY A 29 -8.25 -3.13 -6.94
N SER A 30 -7.66 -3.51 -8.07
CA SER A 30 -7.98 -4.76 -8.78
C SER A 30 -6.83 -5.76 -8.61
N VAL A 31 -7.15 -7.01 -8.28
CA VAL A 31 -6.20 -8.14 -8.30
C VAL A 31 -6.09 -8.63 -9.74
N ALA A 32 -4.86 -8.70 -10.26
CA ALA A 32 -4.58 -8.82 -11.69
C ALA A 32 -4.90 -10.20 -12.32
N ALA A 33 -5.31 -11.20 -11.54
CA ALA A 33 -5.56 -12.55 -12.07
C ALA A 33 -7.04 -12.84 -12.36
N ASP A 34 -7.96 -12.47 -11.45
CA ASP A 34 -9.34 -13.00 -11.48
C ASP A 34 -10.42 -11.92 -11.51
N GLY A 35 -10.04 -10.63 -11.66
CA GLY A 35 -10.99 -9.52 -11.61
C GLY A 35 -11.54 -9.20 -10.21
N GLY A 36 -11.00 -9.85 -9.18
CA GLY A 36 -11.33 -9.61 -7.77
C GLY A 36 -10.97 -8.20 -7.30
N ARG A 37 -11.71 -7.71 -6.31
CA ARG A 37 -11.50 -6.38 -5.71
C ARG A 37 -10.52 -6.51 -4.55
N ALA A 38 -9.43 -5.76 -4.60
CA ALA A 38 -8.46 -5.63 -3.51
C ALA A 38 -8.93 -4.55 -2.53
N GLU A 39 -9.19 -4.91 -1.28
CA GLU A 39 -9.45 -3.98 -0.17
C GLU A 39 -8.25 -4.00 0.78
N LEU A 40 -7.48 -2.92 0.74
CA LEU A 40 -6.20 -2.85 1.39
C LEU A 40 -6.23 -1.79 2.50
N VAL A 41 -5.71 -2.15 3.67
CA VAL A 41 -5.51 -1.22 4.79
C VAL A 41 -4.01 -0.96 4.94
N PRO A 42 -3.50 0.22 4.54
CA PRO A 42 -2.12 0.58 4.74
C PRO A 42 -1.88 1.05 6.18
N LEU A 43 -0.74 0.67 6.75
CA LEU A 43 -0.19 1.18 8.00
C LEU A 43 1.24 1.67 7.70
N LEU A 44 1.39 2.96 7.47
CA LEU A 44 2.63 3.57 6.97
C LEU A 44 3.20 4.58 7.98
N ALA A 45 4.51 4.67 8.06
CA ALA A 45 5.21 5.84 8.56
C ALA A 45 5.24 6.92 7.46
N ASP A 46 5.16 8.18 7.86
CA ASP A 46 5.11 9.33 6.98
C ASP A 46 6.19 10.33 7.39
N VAL A 47 7.07 10.66 6.45
CA VAL A 47 8.12 11.65 6.64
C VAL A 47 8.02 12.66 5.51
N LYS A 48 7.78 13.92 5.86
CA LYS A 48 7.63 15.01 4.90
C LYS A 48 8.56 16.15 5.28
N TYR A 49 9.20 16.73 4.27
CA TYR A 49 10.09 17.87 4.44
C TYR A 49 9.73 18.98 3.44
N SER A 50 9.37 20.14 3.97
CA SER A 50 9.07 21.35 3.20
C SER A 50 10.29 22.26 3.15
N PHE A 51 10.72 22.68 1.95
CA PHE A 51 11.97 23.41 1.75
C PHE A 51 11.87 24.92 2.02
N LEU A 52 10.67 25.47 1.91
CA LEU A 52 10.41 26.90 1.99
C LEU A 52 9.29 27.14 3.00
N ASP A 53 9.36 28.28 3.68
CA ASP A 53 8.27 28.80 4.50
C ASP A 53 7.56 29.93 3.74
N ARG A 54 6.67 29.54 2.82
CA ARG A 54 5.90 30.46 1.97
C ARG A 54 4.46 29.99 1.81
N LYS A 55 3.60 30.84 1.24
CA LYS A 55 2.21 30.50 0.90
C LYS A 55 2.09 29.26 0.00
N ALA A 56 3.07 29.07 -0.88
CA ALA A 56 3.26 27.88 -1.69
C ALA A 56 4.62 27.29 -1.33
N SER A 57 4.63 26.15 -0.64
CA SER A 57 5.85 25.53 -0.12
C SER A 57 6.06 24.16 -0.76
N PRO A 58 7.05 24.02 -1.66
CA PRO A 58 7.37 22.72 -2.22
C PRO A 58 7.87 21.78 -1.12
N PHE A 59 7.55 20.50 -1.26
CA PHE A 59 7.96 19.46 -0.32
C PHE A 59 8.35 18.17 -1.03
N VAL A 60 9.14 17.37 -0.32
CA VAL A 60 9.32 15.95 -0.58
C VAL A 60 8.72 15.15 0.56
N GLU A 61 8.20 13.97 0.22
CA GLU A 61 7.52 13.11 1.17
C GLU A 61 7.88 11.65 0.88
N LEU A 62 8.01 10.87 1.93
CA LEU A 62 8.21 9.44 1.88
C LEU A 62 7.25 8.76 2.84
N ARG A 63 6.37 7.93 2.29
CA ARG A 63 5.51 7.04 3.07
C ARG A 63 5.96 5.60 2.90
N THR A 64 6.13 4.87 3.99
CA THR A 64 6.50 3.45 3.92
C THR A 64 5.98 2.66 5.09
N GLY A 65 5.68 1.38 4.87
CA GLY A 65 5.23 0.51 5.94
C GLY A 65 4.57 -0.72 5.38
N THR A 66 3.54 -1.18 6.08
CA THR A 66 2.85 -2.42 5.77
C THR A 66 1.48 -2.17 5.15
N VAL A 67 0.97 -3.15 4.42
CA VAL A 67 -0.38 -3.15 3.87
C VAL A 67 -1.02 -4.47 4.20
N LEU A 68 -2.20 -4.43 4.77
CA LEU A 68 -3.01 -5.60 5.07
C LEU A 68 -4.05 -5.75 3.97
N ASP A 69 -4.15 -6.94 3.39
CA ASP A 69 -5.20 -7.27 2.44
C ASP A 69 -6.36 -7.94 3.18
N LEU A 70 -7.52 -7.29 3.12
CA LEU A 70 -8.77 -7.72 3.75
C LEU A 70 -9.78 -8.29 2.73
N SER A 71 -9.37 -8.48 1.48
CA SER A 71 -10.25 -9.02 0.44
C SER A 71 -10.80 -10.40 0.79
N SER A 72 -12.11 -10.57 0.58
CA SER A 72 -12.90 -11.75 0.91
C SER A 72 -12.78 -12.91 -0.09
N ASP A 73 -11.90 -12.82 -1.08
CA ASP A 73 -11.94 -13.62 -2.31
C ASP A 73 -11.30 -15.02 -2.16
N GLY A 74 -11.39 -15.63 -0.98
CA GLY A 74 -10.95 -17.02 -0.73
C GLY A 74 -9.46 -17.20 -0.42
N PHE A 75 -8.69 -16.11 -0.33
CA PHE A 75 -7.32 -16.13 0.19
C PHE A 75 -7.30 -15.76 1.67
N ILE A 76 -6.41 -16.41 2.45
CA ILE A 76 -6.13 -16.02 3.83
C ILE A 76 -5.33 -14.71 3.76
N GLY A 77 -5.82 -13.67 4.45
CA GLY A 77 -5.34 -12.29 4.37
C GLY A 77 -3.83 -12.13 4.17
N GLY A 78 -3.46 -11.30 3.19
CA GLY A 78 -2.08 -11.04 2.82
C GLY A 78 -1.47 -9.92 3.64
N VAL A 79 -0.17 -10.01 3.92
CA VAL A 79 0.61 -8.89 4.44
C VAL A 79 1.64 -8.49 3.40
N GLY A 80 1.68 -7.20 3.12
CA GLY A 80 2.60 -6.60 2.19
C GLY A 80 3.37 -5.44 2.79
N PHE A 81 4.34 -4.96 2.01
CA PHE A 81 5.00 -3.69 2.24
C PHE A 81 4.60 -2.69 1.14
N MET A 82 4.67 -1.42 1.48
CA MET A 82 4.45 -0.32 0.56
C MET A 82 5.51 0.76 0.77
N LEU A 83 5.95 1.34 -0.33
CA LEU A 83 6.90 2.45 -0.41
C LEU A 83 6.35 3.49 -1.39
N ARG A 84 6.22 4.72 -0.93
CA ARG A 84 5.60 5.83 -1.66
C ARG A 84 6.43 7.10 -1.53
N PRO A 85 7.46 7.28 -2.35
CA PRO A 85 8.10 8.58 -2.50
C PRO A 85 7.20 9.53 -3.33
N SER A 86 7.08 10.77 -2.87
CA SER A 86 6.35 11.83 -3.54
C SER A 86 7.08 13.18 -3.48
N LEU A 87 6.74 14.02 -4.45
CA LEU A 87 7.05 15.43 -4.47
C LEU A 87 5.74 16.21 -4.62
N GLY A 88 5.66 17.38 -3.99
CA GLY A 88 4.42 18.14 -3.99
C GLY A 88 4.62 19.59 -3.59
N VAL A 89 3.49 20.29 -3.48
CA VAL A 89 3.42 21.68 -3.04
C VAL A 89 2.28 21.82 -2.04
N ASP A 90 2.60 22.44 -0.91
CA ASP A 90 1.64 22.91 0.08
C ASP A 90 1.17 24.30 -0.30
N ILE A 91 -0.13 24.48 -0.45
CA ILE A 91 -0.80 25.73 -0.76
C ILE A 91 -1.80 25.99 0.35
N MET A 92 -1.42 26.84 1.31
CA MET A 92 -2.22 27.13 2.51
C MET A 92 -2.58 25.81 3.24
N ASP A 93 -3.86 25.47 3.32
CA ASP A 93 -4.36 24.28 4.02
C ASP A 93 -4.39 23.01 3.14
N PHE A 94 -4.06 23.12 1.85
CA PHE A 94 -4.11 22.02 0.90
C PHE A 94 -2.72 21.60 0.45
N SER A 95 -2.54 20.31 0.18
CA SER A 95 -1.35 19.80 -0.50
C SER A 95 -1.73 19.05 -1.76
N ILE A 96 -0.97 19.29 -2.82
CA ILE A 96 -1.02 18.49 -4.05
C ILE A 96 0.32 17.80 -4.21
N SER A 97 0.30 16.50 -4.48
CA SER A 97 1.50 15.68 -4.68
C SER A 97 1.38 14.75 -5.88
N ILE A 98 2.53 14.44 -6.46
CA ILE A 98 2.69 13.36 -7.42
C ILE A 98 3.77 12.42 -6.91
N GLY A 99 3.54 11.13 -7.02
CA GLY A 99 4.46 10.15 -6.47
C GLY A 99 4.39 8.80 -7.16
N LEU A 100 5.31 7.94 -6.74
CA LEU A 100 5.32 6.54 -7.15
C LEU A 100 4.72 5.71 -6.01
N ASN A 101 3.98 4.69 -6.37
CA ASN A 101 3.52 3.66 -5.46
C ASN A 101 4.24 2.38 -5.82
N LEU A 102 5.01 1.84 -4.89
CA LEU A 102 5.67 0.55 -4.99
C LEU A 102 5.11 -0.33 -3.86
N GLN A 103 4.41 -1.39 -4.23
CA GLN A 103 3.74 -2.27 -3.29
C GLN A 103 4.08 -3.72 -3.62
N THR A 104 4.28 -4.53 -2.60
CA THR A 104 4.35 -5.99 -2.73
C THR A 104 3.61 -6.62 -1.57
N ALA A 105 2.74 -7.58 -1.86
CA ALA A 105 2.01 -8.35 -0.88
C ALA A 105 2.36 -9.83 -0.99
N THR A 106 2.48 -10.49 0.17
CA THR A 106 2.65 -11.93 0.27
C THR A 106 1.36 -12.53 0.83
N TYR A 107 0.86 -13.56 0.17
CA TYR A 107 -0.37 -14.26 0.51
C TYR A 107 -0.06 -15.70 0.90
N ALA A 108 -0.82 -16.23 1.87
CA ALA A 108 -0.84 -17.65 2.11
C ALA A 108 -1.89 -18.29 1.18
N SER A 109 -1.42 -19.00 0.15
CA SER A 109 -2.27 -19.77 -0.74
C SER A 109 -2.49 -21.16 -0.16
N TYR A 110 -3.75 -21.61 -0.07
CA TYR A 110 -4.02 -23.02 0.18
C TYR A 110 -3.81 -23.80 -1.13
N SER A 111 -2.82 -24.68 -1.15
CA SER A 111 -2.47 -25.52 -2.29
C SER A 111 -2.73 -26.98 -1.93
N SER A 112 -3.60 -27.63 -2.69
CA SER A 112 -3.73 -29.09 -2.67
C SER A 112 -2.93 -29.66 -3.84
N GLY A 113 -1.75 -30.20 -3.56
CA GLY A 113 -0.97 -30.96 -4.53
C GLY A 113 -1.48 -32.40 -4.62
N SER A 114 -1.50 -32.99 -5.81
CA SER A 114 -1.70 -34.44 -5.95
C SER A 114 -0.43 -35.08 -6.51
N ALA A 115 0.14 -36.02 -5.77
CA ALA A 115 1.23 -36.85 -6.28
C ALA A 115 0.64 -38.16 -6.81
N SER A 116 1.00 -38.51 -8.05
CA SER A 116 0.64 -39.80 -8.64
C SER A 116 1.78 -40.78 -8.40
N LEU A 117 1.56 -41.78 -7.54
CA LEU A 117 2.50 -42.89 -7.40
C LEU A 117 2.17 -43.92 -8.47
N SER A 118 3.15 -44.27 -9.33
CA SER A 118 2.97 -45.25 -10.41
C SER A 118 2.29 -46.51 -9.88
N GLY A 119 1.07 -46.78 -10.34
CA GLY A 119 0.27 -47.96 -9.98
C GLY A 119 -0.56 -47.89 -8.69
N ARG A 120 -0.63 -46.76 -7.96
CA ARG A 120 -1.35 -46.68 -6.66
C ARG A 120 -2.27 -45.46 -6.44
N GLY A 121 -2.69 -44.79 -7.50
CA GLY A 121 -3.65 -43.68 -7.41
C GLY A 121 -3.03 -42.36 -6.94
N LYS A 122 -3.85 -41.30 -6.92
CA LYS A 122 -3.42 -39.94 -6.54
C LYS A 122 -3.52 -39.77 -5.02
N VAL A 123 -2.43 -39.32 -4.39
CA VAL A 123 -2.43 -38.91 -2.98
C VAL A 123 -2.51 -37.39 -2.91
N PHE A 124 -3.48 -36.86 -2.17
CA PHE A 124 -3.67 -35.43 -1.96
C PHE A 124 -2.93 -34.98 -0.70
N PHE A 125 -2.13 -33.92 -0.83
CA PHE A 125 -1.45 -33.28 0.30
C PHE A 125 -1.91 -31.81 0.40
N PRO A 126 -2.50 -31.39 1.54
CA PRO A 126 -2.74 -29.99 1.79
C PRO A 126 -1.45 -29.28 2.21
N GLY A 127 -1.21 -28.07 1.69
CA GLY A 127 -0.07 -27.26 2.07
C GLY A 127 -0.33 -25.77 1.86
N PHE A 128 0.42 -24.94 2.59
CA PHE A 128 0.44 -23.49 2.36
C PHE A 128 1.64 -23.15 1.48
N THR A 129 1.40 -22.46 0.36
CA THR A 129 2.46 -21.91 -0.48
C THR A 129 2.41 -20.37 -0.43
N PRO A 130 3.55 -19.69 -0.25
CA PRO A 130 3.58 -18.23 -0.36
C PRO A 130 3.35 -17.81 -1.81
N GLY A 131 2.29 -17.02 -2.05
CA GLY A 131 2.06 -16.30 -3.30
C GLY A 131 2.53 -14.85 -3.18
N TYR A 132 3.13 -14.30 -4.23
CA TYR A 132 3.59 -12.91 -4.26
C TYR A 132 2.80 -12.12 -5.31
N THR A 133 2.30 -10.95 -4.94
CA THR A 133 1.74 -9.99 -5.89
C THR A 133 2.40 -8.64 -5.69
N GLY A 134 3.05 -8.14 -6.75
CA GLY A 134 3.62 -6.80 -6.80
C GLY A 134 2.73 -5.86 -7.60
N ASN A 135 2.67 -4.59 -7.19
CA ASN A 135 2.04 -3.54 -7.97
C ASN A 135 2.89 -2.26 -7.89
N SER A 136 3.08 -1.62 -9.04
CA SER A 136 3.75 -0.34 -9.14
C SER A 136 2.95 0.63 -10.01
N GLY A 137 2.90 1.91 -9.64
CA GLY A 137 2.20 2.90 -10.45
C GLY A 137 2.46 4.33 -10.00
N ILE A 138 1.99 5.29 -10.79
CA ILE A 138 1.99 6.70 -10.42
C ILE A 138 0.70 6.98 -9.62
N TYR A 139 0.79 7.83 -8.60
CA TYR A 139 -0.38 8.37 -7.93
C TYR A 139 -0.35 9.90 -7.88
N ILE A 140 -1.54 10.47 -7.80
CA ILE A 140 -1.76 11.89 -7.53
C ILE A 140 -2.43 11.96 -6.15
N GLY A 141 -1.87 12.76 -5.25
CA GLY A 141 -2.38 12.94 -3.90
C GLY A 141 -2.94 14.34 -3.71
N LEU A 142 -4.12 14.42 -3.09
CA LEU A 142 -4.69 15.64 -2.55
C LEU A 142 -4.84 15.43 -1.04
N ALA A 143 -4.29 16.35 -0.25
CA ALA A 143 -4.46 16.37 1.20
C ALA A 143 -5.00 17.72 1.65
N TYR A 144 -5.70 17.72 2.78
CA TYR A 144 -6.21 18.91 3.45
C TYR A 144 -5.88 18.80 4.93
N TYR A 145 -5.35 19.89 5.49
CA TYR A 145 -4.99 20.01 6.90
C TYR A 145 -6.08 20.79 7.66
N PHE A 146 -6.50 20.27 8.80
CA PHE A 146 -7.43 20.90 9.74
C PHE A 146 -6.67 21.46 10.95
#